data_AF-A0A0A2F5X4-F1
#
_entry.id   AF-A0A0A2F5X4-F1
#
_cell.length_a   1.000
_cell.length_b   1.000
_cell.length_c   1.000
_cell.angle_alpha   90.00
_cell.angle_beta   90.00
_cell.angle_gamma   90.00
#
_symmetry.space_group_name_H-M   'P 1'
#
loop_
_entity.id
_entity.type
_entity.pdbx_description
1 polymer ?
#
loop_
_entity_poly.entity_id
_entity_poly.type
_entity_poly.pdbx_seq_one_letter_code
_entity_poly.pdbx_strand_id
1 'polypeptide(L)'
;MKALNHKNVVRSYARFAKYMVFLVGGTLFCIYFFLKTSEREIAEIRMRTGDSERIYNEQIAISDAFTDIFNTYRTLDISQGANPDYFMNSIASKKLTLGNLIERLSEKDALLHRHLFDKMDVLLRTRDSISTMKRVEDITKNDLIRCNDENRNVTRRLSVGRLSYNRK
;
A
#
# COMPACT_ATOMS: atom_id res chain seq x y z
N MET A 1 -11.31 -29.63 -83.71
CA MET A 1 -12.51 -28.77 -83.90
C MET A 1 -12.48 -27.64 -82.88
N LYS A 2 -12.35 -26.37 -83.30
CA LYS A 2 -12.36 -25.20 -82.39
C LYS A 2 -13.81 -24.83 -82.08
N ALA A 3 -14.17 -24.75 -80.80
CA ALA A 3 -15.52 -24.38 -80.38
C ALA A 3 -15.86 -22.95 -80.90
N LEU A 4 -17.03 -22.80 -81.55
CA LEU A 4 -17.50 -21.55 -82.16
C LEU A 4 -17.57 -20.38 -81.16
N ASN A 5 -17.64 -20.67 -79.85
CA ASN A 5 -17.84 -19.69 -78.79
C ASN A 5 -16.58 -19.41 -77.95
N HIS A 6 -15.38 -19.81 -78.41
CA HIS A 6 -14.15 -19.70 -77.62
C HIS A 6 -13.85 -18.25 -77.18
N LYS A 7 -14.17 -17.24 -78.02
CA LYS A 7 -13.86 -15.83 -77.73
C LYS A 7 -14.67 -15.32 -76.53
N ASN A 8 -15.93 -15.72 -76.42
CA ASN A 8 -16.79 -15.32 -75.30
C ASN A 8 -16.39 -16.03 -74.01
N VAL A 9 -16.00 -17.31 -74.10
CA VAL A 9 -15.49 -18.07 -72.95
C VAL A 9 -14.21 -17.42 -72.41
N VAL A 10 -13.22 -17.14 -73.27
CA VAL A 10 -11.97 -16.47 -72.88
C VAL A 10 -12.23 -15.09 -72.27
N ARG A 11 -13.17 -14.32 -72.83
CA ARG A 11 -13.55 -12.99 -72.29
C ARG A 11 -14.25 -13.08 -70.93
N SER A 12 -14.99 -14.15 -70.68
CA SER A 12 -15.63 -14.41 -69.38
C SER A 12 -14.59 -14.80 -68.32
N TYR A 13 -13.69 -15.73 -68.64
CA TYR A 13 -12.56 -16.09 -67.77
C TYR A 13 -11.65 -14.91 -67.47
N ALA A 14 -11.37 -14.04 -68.45
CA ALA A 14 -10.57 -12.83 -68.22
C ALA A 14 -11.26 -11.84 -67.27
N ARG A 15 -12.59 -11.66 -67.37
CA ARG A 15 -13.36 -10.84 -66.43
C ARG A 15 -13.38 -11.45 -65.03
N PHE A 16 -13.58 -12.76 -64.92
CA PHE A 16 -13.54 -13.49 -63.66
C PHE A 16 -12.16 -13.38 -62.98
N ALA A 17 -11.08 -13.58 -63.74
CA ALA A 17 -9.71 -13.42 -63.24
C ALA A 17 -9.45 -12.00 -62.74
N LYS A 18 -9.92 -10.97 -63.45
CA LYS A 18 -9.82 -9.57 -63.00
C LYS A 18 -10.54 -9.36 -61.67
N TYR A 19 -11.76 -9.87 -61.51
CA TYR A 19 -12.49 -9.75 -60.24
C TYR A 19 -11.81 -10.52 -59.10
N MET A 20 -11.25 -11.70 -59.36
CA MET A 20 -10.47 -12.45 -58.36
C MET A 20 -9.22 -11.69 -57.91
N VAL A 21 -8.48 -11.07 -58.84
CA VAL A 21 -7.32 -10.25 -58.50
C VAL A 21 -7.72 -9.03 -57.68
N PHE A 22 -8.81 -8.35 -58.03
CA PHE A 22 -9.33 -7.23 -57.24
C PHE A 22 -9.78 -7.66 -55.85
N LEU A 23 -10.44 -8.82 -55.73
CA LEU A 23 -10.89 -9.36 -54.46
C LEU A 23 -9.70 -9.72 -53.55
N VAL A 24 -8.70 -10.44 -54.08
CA VAL A 24 -7.48 -10.77 -53.33
C VAL A 24 -6.67 -9.52 -52.97
N GLY A 25 -6.57 -8.54 -53.87
CA GLY A 25 -5.91 -7.27 -53.58
C GLY A 25 -6.62 -6.48 -52.47
N GLY A 26 -7.96 -6.44 -52.54
CA GLY A 26 -8.79 -5.79 -51.53
C GLY A 26 -8.68 -6.46 -50.15
N THR A 27 -8.68 -7.80 -50.09
CA THR A 27 -8.53 -8.50 -48.81
C THR A 27 -7.14 -8.29 -48.20
N LEU A 28 -6.07 -8.36 -49.00
CA LEU A 28 -4.71 -8.07 -48.53
C LEU A 28 -4.57 -6.63 -48.04
N PHE A 29 -5.20 -5.68 -48.73
CA PHE A 29 -5.23 -4.28 -48.31
C PHE A 29 -5.95 -4.12 -46.96
N CYS A 30 -7.14 -4.70 -46.80
CA CYS A 30 -7.86 -4.66 -45.52
C CYS A 30 -7.05 -5.29 -44.37
N ILE A 31 -6.42 -6.44 -44.60
CA ILE A 31 -5.57 -7.11 -43.60
C ILE A 31 -4.37 -6.23 -43.23
N TYR A 32 -3.72 -5.60 -44.22
CA TYR A 32 -2.60 -4.69 -43.97
C TYR A 32 -3.00 -3.51 -43.06
N PHE A 33 -4.13 -2.85 -43.35
CA PHE A 33 -4.61 -1.74 -42.53
C PHE A 33 -5.02 -2.20 -41.12
N PHE A 34 -5.64 -3.38 -41.01
CA PHE A 34 -5.98 -3.98 -39.73
C PHE A 34 -4.74 -4.24 -38.86
N LEU A 35 -3.72 -4.90 -39.42
CA LEU A 35 -2.47 -5.18 -38.71
C LEU A 35 -1.76 -3.89 -38.29
N LYS A 36 -1.67 -2.91 -39.18
CA LYS A 36 -1.05 -1.60 -38.89
C LYS A 36 -1.78 -0.82 -37.79
N THR A 37 -3.10 -0.94 -37.73
CA THR A 37 -3.92 -0.30 -36.69
C THR A 37 -3.74 -1.02 -35.36
N SER A 38 -3.77 -2.36 -35.38
CA SER A 38 -3.54 -3.21 -34.21
C SER A 38 -2.18 -2.94 -33.56
N GLU A 39 -1.10 -2.80 -34.34
CA GLU A 39 0.22 -2.45 -33.81
C GLU A 39 0.24 -1.13 -33.03
N ARG A 40 -0.50 -0.11 -33.50
CA ARG A 40 -0.59 1.18 -32.80
C ARG A 40 -1.40 1.08 -31.53
N GLU A 41 -2.52 0.37 -31.56
CA GLU A 41 -3.37 0.14 -30.38
C GLU A 41 -2.62 -0.67 -29.32
N ILE A 42 -1.90 -1.72 -29.71
CA ILE A 42 -1.06 -2.52 -28.81
C ILE A 42 0.05 -1.65 -28.21
N ALA A 43 0.69 -0.78 -28.99
CA ALA A 43 1.70 0.13 -28.49
C ALA A 43 1.12 1.13 -27.47
N GLU A 44 -0.06 1.68 -27.73
CA GLU A 44 -0.72 2.60 -26.80
C GLU A 44 -1.19 1.89 -25.52
N ILE A 45 -1.76 0.69 -25.62
CA ILE A 45 -2.11 -0.15 -24.46
C ILE A 45 -0.86 -0.44 -23.63
N ARG A 46 0.25 -0.82 -24.27
CA ARG A 46 1.50 -1.11 -23.57
C ARG A 46 2.06 0.10 -22.82
N MET A 47 1.97 1.30 -23.41
CA MET A 47 2.36 2.53 -22.71
C MET A 47 1.47 2.79 -21.50
N ARG A 48 0.14 2.70 -21.65
CA ARG A 48 -0.81 2.87 -20.54
C ARG A 48 -0.60 1.83 -19.44
N THR A 49 -0.33 0.57 -19.79
CA THR A 49 -0.01 -0.48 -18.83
C THR A 49 1.30 -0.20 -18.10
N GLY A 50 2.35 0.23 -18.81
CA GLY A 50 3.63 0.56 -18.20
C GLY A 50 3.55 1.73 -17.22
N ASP A 51 2.82 2.79 -17.57
CA ASP A 51 2.56 3.91 -16.66
C ASP A 51 1.72 3.49 -15.46
N SER A 52 0.72 2.63 -15.67
CA SER A 52 -0.12 2.13 -14.59
C SER A 52 0.65 1.20 -13.64
N GLU A 53 1.52 0.33 -14.16
CA GLU A 53 2.43 -0.51 -13.35
C GLU A 53 3.40 0.36 -12.55
N ARG A 54 3.95 1.43 -13.16
CA ARG A 54 4.83 2.36 -12.46
C ARG A 54 4.12 3.03 -11.28
N ILE A 55 2.94 3.59 -11.51
CA ILE A 55 2.14 4.25 -10.45
C ILE A 55 1.80 3.24 -9.35
N TYR A 56 1.40 2.03 -9.72
CA TYR A 56 1.09 0.97 -8.76
C TYR A 56 2.28 0.58 -7.89
N ASN A 57 3.47 0.42 -8.49
CA ASN A 57 4.70 0.12 -7.76
C ASN A 57 5.09 1.27 -6.81
N GLU A 58 4.91 2.52 -7.23
CA GLU A 58 5.16 3.69 -6.38
C GLU A 58 4.17 3.73 -5.18
N GLN A 59 2.89 3.38 -5.39
CA GLN A 59 1.89 3.27 -4.32
C GLN A 59 2.22 2.14 -3.32
N ILE A 60 2.68 0.98 -3.80
CA ILE A 60 3.15 -0.11 -2.93
C ILE A 60 4.33 0.37 -2.08
N ALA A 61 5.31 1.03 -2.68
CA ALA A 61 6.48 1.52 -1.95
C ALA A 61 6.10 2.49 -0.82
N ILE A 62 5.10 3.34 -1.04
CA ILE A 62 4.54 4.22 0.00
C ILE A 62 3.89 3.41 1.11
N SER A 63 3.07 2.40 0.77
CA SER A 63 2.40 1.52 1.73
C SER A 63 3.41 0.73 2.59
N ASP A 64 4.47 0.22 1.97
CA ASP A 64 5.54 -0.49 2.66
C ASP A 64 6.31 0.43 3.62
N ALA A 65 6.59 1.67 3.20
CA ALA A 65 7.21 2.67 4.05
C ALA A 65 6.35 3.03 5.27
N PHE A 66 5.02 3.14 5.13
CA PHE A 66 4.11 3.30 6.26
C PHE A 66 4.19 2.10 7.22
N THR A 67 4.13 0.88 6.68
CA THR A 67 4.19 -0.36 7.46
C THR A 67 5.50 -0.47 8.25
N ASP A 68 6.61 -0.10 7.63
CA ASP A 68 7.94 -0.09 8.25
C ASP A 68 8.04 0.93 9.41
N ILE A 69 7.45 2.12 9.27
CA ILE A 69 7.33 3.09 10.37
C ILE A 69 6.54 2.48 11.55
N PHE A 70 5.37 1.89 11.27
CA PHE A 70 4.54 1.29 12.32
C PHE A 70 5.23 0.12 13.02
N ASN A 71 5.94 -0.73 12.27
CA ASN A 71 6.72 -1.83 12.81
C ASN A 71 7.85 -1.32 13.70
N THR A 72 8.55 -0.26 13.29
CA THR A 72 9.61 0.39 14.10
C THR A 72 9.05 0.88 15.44
N TYR A 73 7.87 1.51 15.42
CA TYR A 73 7.18 1.93 16.65
C TYR A 73 6.70 0.76 17.51
N ARG A 74 6.30 -0.37 16.91
CA ARG A 74 5.93 -1.57 17.66
C ARG A 74 7.14 -2.17 18.37
N THR A 75 8.29 -2.21 17.70
CA THR A 75 9.54 -2.70 18.30
C THR A 75 9.97 -1.85 19.50
N LEU A 76 9.86 -0.52 19.38
CA LEU A 76 10.16 0.41 20.49
C LEU A 76 9.38 0.07 21.78
N ASP A 77 8.11 -0.32 21.65
CA ASP A 77 7.22 -0.62 22.78
C ASP A 77 7.56 -1.96 23.46
N ILE A 78 8.07 -2.93 22.70
CA ILE A 78 8.44 -4.26 23.20
C ILE A 78 9.82 -4.25 23.85
N SER A 79 10.75 -3.42 23.37
CA SER A 79 12.13 -3.41 23.82
C SER A 79 12.33 -2.56 25.08
N GLN A 80 12.20 -3.18 26.25
CA GLN A 80 12.38 -2.52 27.56
C GLN A 80 13.82 -2.02 27.87
N GLY A 81 14.79 -2.22 26.97
CA GLY A 81 16.18 -1.75 27.10
C GLY A 81 16.73 -1.06 25.86
N ALA A 82 15.88 -0.70 24.89
CA ALA A 82 16.31 -0.03 23.68
C ALA A 82 16.51 1.47 23.90
N ASN A 83 17.45 2.06 23.15
CA ASN A 83 17.70 3.50 23.16
C ASN A 83 16.57 4.24 22.43
N PRO A 84 15.67 4.95 23.13
CA PRO A 84 14.52 5.59 22.51
C PRO A 84 14.93 6.65 21.48
N ASP A 85 16.05 7.34 21.68
CA ASP A 85 16.54 8.39 20.79
C ASP A 85 16.92 7.83 19.41
N TYR A 86 17.50 6.63 19.39
CA TYR A 86 17.84 5.94 18.14
C TYR A 86 16.58 5.60 17.32
N PHE A 87 15.54 5.09 17.98
CA PHE A 87 14.28 4.75 17.31
C PHE A 87 13.56 6.01 16.82
N MET A 88 13.54 7.09 17.60
CA MET A 88 12.94 8.36 17.19
C MET A 88 13.65 8.97 15.98
N ASN A 89 14.99 8.93 15.96
CA ASN A 89 15.76 9.40 14.80
C ASN A 89 15.52 8.53 13.56
N SER A 90 15.44 7.20 13.73
CA SER A 90 15.11 6.28 12.65
C SER A 90 13.72 6.55 12.06
N ILE A 91 12.73 6.79 12.92
CA ILE A 91 11.36 7.12 12.52
C ILE A 91 11.32 8.47 11.78
N ALA A 92 12.03 9.49 12.29
CA ALA A 92 12.10 10.80 11.62
C ALA A 92 12.70 10.70 10.21
N SER A 93 13.77 9.91 10.06
CA SER A 93 14.39 9.63 8.75
C SER A 93 13.44 8.91 7.78
N LYS A 94 12.72 7.88 8.27
CA LYS A 94 11.70 7.17 7.49
C LYS A 94 10.55 8.08 7.09
N LYS A 95 10.10 8.98 7.97
CA LYS A 95 9.05 9.97 7.70
C LYS A 95 9.47 10.98 6.62
N LEU A 96 10.72 11.45 6.64
CA LEU A 96 11.26 12.29 5.58
C LEU A 96 11.30 11.57 4.23
N THR A 97 11.73 10.30 4.23
CA THR A 97 11.73 9.46 3.02
C THR A 97 10.32 9.28 2.47
N LEU A 98 9.35 9.03 3.34
CA LEU A 98 7.94 8.89 2.98
C LEU A 98 7.36 10.20 2.40
N GLY A 99 7.71 11.36 2.98
CA GLY A 99 7.33 12.67 2.43
C GLY A 99 7.84 12.85 1.00
N ASN A 100 9.12 12.52 0.76
CA ASN A 100 9.71 12.60 -0.58
C ASN A 100 9.06 11.62 -1.58
N LEU A 101 8.63 10.44 -1.14
CA LEU A 101 7.91 9.48 -1.99
C LEU A 101 6.52 9.99 -2.36
N ILE A 102 5.80 10.60 -1.42
CA ILE A 102 4.46 11.17 -1.66
C ILE A 102 4.55 12.37 -2.62
N GLU A 103 5.59 13.19 -2.53
CA GLU A 103 5.81 14.33 -3.44
C GLU A 103 6.16 13.90 -4.87
N ARG A 104 6.68 12.69 -5.08
CA ARG A 104 6.96 12.13 -6.41
C ARG A 104 5.71 11.67 -7.14
N LEU A 105 4.63 11.35 -6.43
CA LEU A 105 3.35 10.99 -7.04
C LEU A 105 2.64 12.21 -7.62
N SER A 106 1.87 11.98 -8.69
CA SER A 106 0.91 12.97 -9.21
C SER A 106 -0.10 13.37 -8.13
N GLU A 107 -0.46 14.66 -8.08
CA GLU A 107 -1.33 15.24 -7.04
C GLU A 107 -2.68 14.51 -6.91
N LYS A 108 -3.19 13.95 -8.01
CA LYS A 108 -4.44 13.17 -8.03
C LYS A 108 -4.33 11.83 -7.30
N ASP A 109 -3.18 11.16 -7.43
CA ASP A 109 -2.94 9.82 -6.86
C ASP A 109 -2.36 9.91 -5.44
N ALA A 110 -1.78 11.06 -5.07
CA ALA A 110 -1.18 11.31 -3.77
C ALA A 110 -2.20 11.69 -2.67
N LEU A 111 -3.46 12.02 -3.02
CA LEU A 111 -4.40 12.66 -2.08
C LEU A 111 -4.68 11.81 -0.83
N LEU A 112 -4.91 10.51 -1.01
CA LEU A 112 -5.11 9.56 0.09
C LEU A 112 -3.85 9.42 0.95
N HIS A 113 -2.70 9.21 0.31
CA HIS A 113 -1.42 9.01 1.00
C HIS A 113 -0.99 10.26 1.77
N ARG A 114 -1.27 11.45 1.23
CA ARG A 114 -1.00 12.74 1.87
C ARG A 114 -1.92 12.96 3.06
N HIS A 115 -3.19 12.59 2.94
CA HIS A 115 -4.12 12.63 4.08
C HIS A 115 -3.68 11.65 5.19
N LEU A 116 -3.27 10.43 4.81
CA LEU A 116 -2.77 9.44 5.77
C LEU A 116 -1.49 9.93 6.46
N PHE A 117 -0.58 10.57 5.72
CA PHE A 117 0.65 11.15 6.26
C PHE A 117 0.38 12.28 7.25
N ASP A 118 -0.58 13.17 6.95
CA ASP A 118 -1.03 14.22 7.87
C ASP A 118 -1.66 13.64 9.14
N LYS A 119 -2.49 12.61 9.01
CA LYS A 119 -3.14 11.95 10.16
C LYS A 119 -2.21 11.05 10.96
N MET A 120 -1.08 10.63 10.39
CA MET A 120 -0.11 9.77 11.07
C MET A 120 0.40 10.41 12.36
N ASP A 121 0.68 11.71 12.36
CA ASP A 121 1.17 12.42 13.56
C ASP A 121 0.15 12.44 14.68
N VAL A 122 -1.13 12.63 14.34
CA VAL A 122 -2.22 12.61 15.32
C VAL A 122 -2.35 11.21 15.90
N LEU A 123 -2.34 10.18 15.05
CA LEU A 123 -2.45 8.79 15.47
C LEU A 123 -1.30 8.37 16.39
N LEU A 124 -0.07 8.79 16.08
CA LEU A 124 1.11 8.52 16.91
C LEU A 124 1.02 9.22 18.27
N ARG A 125 0.63 10.50 18.29
CA ARG A 125 0.40 11.23 19.56
C ARG A 125 -0.68 10.59 20.42
N THR A 126 -1.79 10.17 19.82
CA THR A 126 -2.86 9.48 20.54
C THR A 126 -2.36 8.15 21.11
N ARG A 127 -1.58 7.38 20.35
CA ARG A 127 -0.97 6.14 20.83
C ARG A 127 -0.05 6.38 22.03
N ASP A 128 0.84 7.36 21.96
CA ASP A 128 1.78 7.66 23.05
C ASP A 128 1.03 8.08 24.32
N SER A 129 -0.05 8.85 24.16
CA SER A 129 -0.95 9.21 25.26
C SER A 129 -1.60 7.98 25.91
N ILE A 130 -2.10 7.04 25.11
CA ILE A 130 -2.67 5.77 25.59
C ILE A 130 -1.61 4.94 26.34
N SER A 131 -0.40 4.80 25.78
CA SER A 131 0.69 4.04 26.43
C SER A 131 1.08 4.66 27.77
N THR A 132 1.13 6.00 27.84
CA THR A 132 1.41 6.72 29.09
C THR A 132 0.30 6.50 30.12
N MET A 133 -0.97 6.62 29.73
CA MET A 133 -2.10 6.35 30.62
C MET A 133 -2.09 4.91 31.14
N LYS A 134 -1.79 3.94 30.29
CA LYS A 134 -1.68 2.53 30.69
C LYS A 134 -0.58 2.31 31.73
N ARG A 135 0.59 2.96 31.57
CA ARG A 135 1.66 2.90 32.59
C ARG A 135 1.21 3.48 33.93
N VAL A 136 0.49 4.60 33.91
CA VAL A 136 -0.05 5.21 35.15
C VAL A 136 -1.08 4.30 35.81
N GLU A 137 -1.95 3.67 35.03
CA GLU A 137 -2.93 2.68 35.50
C GLU A 137 -2.22 1.49 36.17
N ASP A 138 -1.21 0.92 35.51
CA ASP A 138 -0.45 -0.22 36.04
C ASP A 138 0.27 0.12 37.35
N ILE A 139 0.89 1.31 37.45
CA ILE A 139 1.52 1.80 38.68
C ILE A 139 0.48 1.95 39.79
N THR A 140 -0.62 2.64 39.51
CA THR A 140 -1.70 2.88 40.48
C THR A 140 -2.29 1.56 40.97
N LYS A 141 -2.51 0.60 40.07
CA LYS A 141 -2.99 -0.74 40.41
C LYS A 141 -2.01 -1.49 41.31
N ASN A 142 -0.71 -1.45 41.00
CA ASN A 142 0.32 -2.07 41.82
C ASN A 142 0.41 -1.44 43.21
N ASP A 143 0.31 -0.11 43.31
CA ASP A 143 0.29 0.60 44.59
C ASP A 143 -0.94 0.25 45.42
N LEU A 144 -2.10 0.09 44.78
CA LEU A 144 -3.35 -0.28 45.44
C LEU A 144 -3.31 -1.73 45.96
N ILE A 145 -2.76 -2.66 45.18
CA ILE A 145 -2.48 -4.04 45.61
C ILE A 145 -1.55 -4.04 46.82
N ARG A 146 -0.44 -3.29 46.73
CA ARG A 146 0.53 -3.17 47.82
C ARG A 146 -0.09 -2.60 49.10
N CYS A 147 -0.87 -1.51 48.98
CA CYS A 147 -1.56 -0.89 50.12
C CYS A 147 -2.56 -1.86 50.77
N ASN A 148 -3.31 -2.63 49.96
CA ASN A 148 -4.25 -3.62 50.45
C ASN A 148 -3.53 -4.77 51.19
N ASP A 149 -2.42 -5.27 50.65
CA ASP A 149 -1.61 -6.31 51.28
C ASP A 149 -0.97 -5.83 52.59
N GLU A 150 -0.45 -4.60 52.61
CA GLU A 150 0.07 -3.95 53.83
C GLU A 150 -1.05 -3.81 54.88
N ASN A 151 -2.23 -3.33 54.49
CA ASN A 151 -3.38 -3.18 55.41
C ASN A 151 -3.85 -4.53 55.96
N ARG A 152 -3.89 -5.58 55.12
CA ARG A 152 -4.21 -6.95 55.54
C ARG A 152 -3.18 -7.49 56.52
N ASN A 153 -1.89 -7.21 56.31
CA ASN A 153 -0.82 -7.61 57.21
C ASN A 153 -0.87 -6.86 58.55
N VAL A 154 -1.13 -5.55 58.56
CA VAL A 154 -1.32 -4.76 59.79
C VAL A 154 -2.54 -5.26 60.57
N THR A 155 -3.67 -5.50 59.90
CA THR A 155 -4.89 -6.03 60.51
C THR A 155 -4.66 -7.41 61.13
N ARG A 156 -3.93 -8.31 60.46
CA ARG A 156 -3.52 -9.60 61.06
C ARG A 156 -2.62 -9.43 62.28
N ARG A 157 -1.65 -8.51 62.25
CA ARG A 157 -0.77 -8.23 63.40
C ARG A 157 -1.55 -7.65 64.60
N LEU A 158 -2.59 -6.85 64.35
CA LEU A 158 -3.49 -6.33 65.37
C LEU A 158 -4.41 -7.43 65.93
N SER A 159 -4.99 -8.28 65.07
CA SER A 159 -5.87 -9.39 65.46
C SER A 159 -5.16 -10.48 66.26
N VAL A 160 -3.87 -10.74 66.01
CA VAL A 160 -3.08 -11.78 66.69
C VAL A 160 -2.41 -11.25 67.98
N GLY A 161 -2.77 -10.04 68.43
CA GLY A 161 -2.54 -9.60 69.82
C GLY A 161 -1.08 -9.31 70.20
N ARG A 162 -0.28 -8.70 69.31
CA ARG A 162 1.14 -8.37 69.61
C ARG A 162 1.58 -6.92 69.47
N LEU A 163 0.67 -5.95 69.42
CA LEU A 163 1.06 -4.52 69.48
C LEU A 163 0.13 -3.73 70.42
N SER A 164 0.65 -3.33 71.58
CA SER A 164 0.03 -2.30 72.40
C SER A 164 0.18 -0.97 71.66
N TYR A 165 -0.95 -0.36 71.30
CA TYR A 165 -1.00 0.97 70.74
C TYR A 165 -0.80 1.97 71.88
N ASN A 166 0.46 2.32 72.18
CA ASN A 166 0.74 3.36 73.16
C ASN A 166 0.69 4.72 72.45
N ARG A 167 -0.47 5.36 72.54
CA ARG A 167 -0.72 6.72 72.06
C ARG A 167 -0.15 7.68 73.12
N LYS A 168 0.96 8.35 72.82
CA LYS A 168 1.40 9.57 73.50
C LYS A 168 1.26 10.73 72.54
#